data_AF-A0A2V8LK88-F1
#
_entry.id   AF-A0A2V8LK88-F1
#
_cell.length_a   1.000
_cell.length_b   1.000
_cell.length_c   1.000
_cell.angle_alpha   90.00
_cell.angle_beta   90.00
_cell.angle_gamma   90.00
#
_symmetry.space_group_name_H-M   'P 1'
#
loop_
_entity.id
_entity.type
_entity.pdbx_description
1 polymer ?
#
loop_
_entity_poly.entity_id
_entity_poly.type
_entity_poly.pdbx_seq_one_letter_code
_entity_poly.pdbx_strand_id
1 'polypeptide(L)'
;MTPTGTVSTIQLSAASYTVAEGDKHVDITIARSGNTSTASVSFATIDAADKQNCDVMNGVASSRCDYEGRFATVKFAPGETAKTIPIFIIDDSYAEGQESFTVKLTNAVGSTIGAPAEATVTIIDNDLGNGPNPINDPAFFVRMQYLDFLNREPDAAGLEFWTNQILACGSDQRCLEQRRVSVSSAFFLSIEFQQIGYFVERAYTVLGSSSHYFQTPSGEVGVSTPVERMNEFLVDLNQVGAGVVVGQEGWETVLENNKRAYMLDFVQRPRFSSLYPTTMTPQEFEKWLFVYALPYIVPSTIGGDAVMAEFGG
;
A
#
# COMPACT_ATOMS: atom_id res chain seq x y z
N MET A 1 -32.29 -36.26 2.57
CA MET A 1 -31.48 -35.35 3.41
C MET A 1 -30.59 -34.56 2.47
N THR A 2 -30.88 -33.28 2.25
CA THR A 2 -29.98 -32.37 1.54
C THR A 2 -28.72 -32.24 2.40
N PRO A 3 -27.49 -32.43 1.88
CA PRO A 3 -26.30 -32.22 2.67
C PRO A 3 -26.32 -30.78 3.21
N THR A 4 -26.33 -30.62 4.52
CA THR A 4 -26.10 -29.33 5.15
C THR A 4 -24.72 -28.88 4.68
N GLY A 5 -24.67 -27.93 3.76
CA GLY A 5 -23.41 -27.40 3.25
C GLY A 5 -22.56 -27.00 4.44
N THR A 6 -21.33 -27.53 4.49
CA THR A 6 -20.35 -27.15 5.51
C THR A 6 -20.22 -25.62 5.53
N VAL A 7 -20.42 -25.02 6.71
CA VAL A 7 -20.34 -23.57 6.90
C VAL A 7 -19.00 -23.07 6.34
N SER A 8 -19.06 -22.09 5.42
CA SER A 8 -17.84 -21.47 4.90
C SER A 8 -17.22 -20.59 5.97
N THR A 9 -15.96 -20.84 6.31
CA THR A 9 -15.19 -20.03 7.26
C THR A 9 -13.88 -19.56 6.64
N ILE A 10 -13.46 -18.34 6.99
CA ILE A 10 -12.14 -17.78 6.70
C ILE A 10 -11.50 -17.39 8.03
N GLN A 11 -10.26 -17.80 8.27
CA GLN A 11 -9.54 -17.56 9.51
C GLN A 11 -8.02 -17.49 9.30
N LEU A 12 -7.29 -16.97 10.28
CA LEU A 12 -5.83 -17.07 10.30
C LEU A 12 -5.42 -18.52 10.58
N SER A 13 -4.30 -18.96 10.03
CA SER A 13 -3.83 -20.34 10.18
C SER A 13 -3.19 -20.61 11.55
N ALA A 14 -2.72 -19.56 12.22
CA ALA A 14 -2.18 -19.59 13.58
C ALA A 14 -2.66 -18.36 14.38
N ALA A 15 -2.68 -18.48 15.70
CA ALA A 15 -2.99 -17.39 16.64
C ALA A 15 -1.75 -16.55 17.01
N SER A 16 -0.55 -17.02 16.66
CA SER A 16 0.70 -16.34 16.89
C SER A 16 1.71 -16.67 15.80
N TYR A 17 2.54 -15.69 15.44
CA TYR A 17 3.68 -15.83 14.55
C TYR A 17 4.92 -15.22 15.22
N THR A 18 6.09 -15.73 14.88
CA THR A 18 7.37 -15.21 15.36
C THR A 18 8.31 -15.09 14.17
N VAL A 19 9.05 -14.00 14.10
CA VAL A 19 9.97 -13.69 13.02
C VAL A 19 11.21 -13.06 13.61
N ALA A 20 12.40 -13.43 13.13
CA ALA A 20 13.60 -12.67 13.46
C ALA A 20 13.58 -11.38 12.65
N GLU A 21 14.00 -10.29 13.26
CA GLU A 21 14.01 -8.98 12.62
C GLU A 21 14.78 -8.98 11.27
N GLY A 22 15.92 -9.66 11.23
CA GLY A 22 16.70 -9.90 10.00
C GLY A 22 16.07 -10.83 8.94
N ASP A 23 14.93 -11.47 9.20
CA ASP A 23 14.25 -12.36 8.23
C ASP A 23 13.50 -11.57 7.12
N LYS A 24 13.45 -10.22 7.24
CA LYS A 24 12.85 -9.25 6.31
C LYS A 24 11.35 -9.31 6.14
N HIS A 25 10.70 -10.45 6.36
CA HIS A 25 9.25 -10.57 6.32
C HIS A 25 8.75 -11.78 7.09
N VAL A 26 7.46 -11.72 7.45
CA VAL A 26 6.69 -12.86 7.97
C VAL A 26 5.49 -13.12 7.06
N ASP A 27 5.28 -14.40 6.73
CA ASP A 27 4.15 -14.83 5.90
C ASP A 27 2.94 -15.19 6.75
N ILE A 28 1.87 -14.42 6.60
CA ILE A 28 0.60 -14.66 7.29
C ILE A 28 -0.34 -15.45 6.39
N THR A 29 -0.62 -16.70 6.76
CA THR A 29 -1.51 -17.57 5.99
C THR A 29 -2.95 -17.46 6.48
N ILE A 30 -3.85 -17.12 5.56
CA ILE A 30 -5.30 -17.08 5.76
C ILE A 30 -5.91 -18.32 5.13
N ALA A 31 -6.52 -19.17 5.95
CA ALA A 31 -7.14 -20.42 5.53
C ALA A 31 -8.65 -20.28 5.39
N ARG A 32 -9.19 -21.02 4.42
CA ARG A 32 -10.61 -21.10 4.14
C ARG A 32 -11.07 -22.55 4.13
N SER A 33 -12.21 -22.81 4.77
CA SER A 33 -12.81 -24.15 4.85
C SER A 33 -14.31 -24.12 4.53
N GLY A 34 -14.89 -25.29 4.29
CA GLY A 34 -16.31 -25.43 3.96
C GLY A 34 -16.62 -25.16 2.48
N ASN A 35 -17.66 -24.37 2.20
CA ASN A 35 -17.99 -23.98 0.84
C ASN A 35 -16.93 -23.00 0.26
N THR A 36 -16.37 -23.33 -0.91
CA THR A 36 -15.28 -22.59 -1.56
C THR A 36 -15.72 -21.76 -2.78
N SER A 37 -17.00 -21.38 -2.93
CA SER A 37 -17.45 -20.37 -3.91
C SER A 37 -16.76 -19.01 -3.70
N THR A 38 -16.89 -18.01 -4.57
CA THR A 38 -16.21 -16.71 -4.35
C THR A 38 -16.47 -16.11 -2.95
N ALA A 39 -15.41 -15.66 -2.28
CA ALA A 39 -15.50 -14.98 -0.98
C ALA A 39 -14.37 -13.95 -0.82
N SER A 40 -14.51 -13.05 0.15
CA SER A 40 -13.45 -12.12 0.52
C SER A 40 -13.43 -11.84 2.01
N VAL A 41 -12.30 -11.32 2.50
CA VAL A 41 -12.12 -10.82 3.88
C VAL A 41 -11.16 -9.64 3.87
N SER A 42 -11.37 -8.66 4.75
CA SER A 42 -10.40 -7.59 4.98
C SER A 42 -9.32 -8.05 5.95
N PHE A 43 -8.08 -7.74 5.64
CA PHE A 43 -6.89 -7.99 6.47
C PHE A 43 -6.25 -6.65 6.86
N ALA A 44 -5.81 -6.53 8.12
CA ALA A 44 -5.12 -5.35 8.62
C ALA A 44 -4.07 -5.72 9.68
N THR A 45 -2.93 -5.02 9.65
CA THR A 45 -2.04 -4.89 10.80
C THR A 45 -2.52 -3.79 11.74
N ILE A 46 -2.29 -3.97 13.03
CA ILE A 46 -2.67 -3.04 14.09
C ILE A 46 -1.58 -3.04 15.14
N ASP A 47 -1.10 -1.85 15.50
CA ASP A 47 -0.19 -1.64 16.62
C ASP A 47 -0.73 -0.61 17.62
N ALA A 48 -0.04 -0.49 18.76
CA ALA A 48 -0.33 0.47 19.81
C ALA A 48 0.85 1.45 20.05
N ALA A 49 1.76 1.59 19.09
CA ALA A 49 3.01 2.33 19.25
C ALA A 49 2.80 3.86 19.27
N ASP A 50 1.70 4.36 18.70
CA ASP A 50 1.35 5.78 18.64
C ASP A 50 2.53 6.64 18.07
N LYS A 51 2.92 7.73 18.74
CA LYS A 51 3.98 8.64 18.30
C LYS A 51 5.30 8.42 19.04
N GLN A 52 5.52 7.22 19.59
CA GLN A 52 6.78 6.90 20.24
C GLN A 52 7.94 6.91 19.22
N ASN A 53 9.16 7.04 19.74
CA ASN A 53 10.38 6.85 18.95
C ASN A 53 10.57 5.36 18.65
N CYS A 54 11.49 5.06 17.72
CA CYS A 54 11.84 3.72 17.26
C CYS A 54 13.06 3.16 17.99
N ASP A 55 13.25 3.55 19.26
CA ASP A 55 14.35 3.04 20.09
C ASP A 55 13.84 2.70 21.50
N VAL A 56 12.57 2.29 21.57
CA VAL A 56 11.81 2.22 22.82
C VAL A 56 11.56 0.78 23.23
N MET A 57 12.24 0.32 24.28
CA MET A 57 11.99 -1.00 24.85
C MET A 57 10.66 -1.05 25.64
N ASN A 58 9.52 -1.15 24.95
CA ASN A 58 8.19 -1.24 25.57
C ASN A 58 7.40 -2.50 25.14
N GLY A 59 7.94 -3.29 24.20
CA GLY A 59 7.36 -4.53 23.70
C GLY A 59 6.27 -4.35 22.65
N VAL A 60 6.16 -3.16 22.07
CA VAL A 60 5.15 -2.78 21.07
C VAL A 60 5.85 -2.37 19.79
N ALA A 61 5.72 -3.21 18.76
CA ALA A 61 6.23 -2.90 17.44
C ALA A 61 5.37 -1.82 16.77
N SER A 62 5.99 -1.00 15.95
CA SER A 62 5.51 0.20 15.30
C SER A 62 5.55 0.03 13.79
N SER A 63 4.42 0.31 13.12
CA SER A 63 4.36 0.34 11.64
C SER A 63 5.19 1.48 11.00
N ARG A 64 5.91 2.26 11.81
CA ARG A 64 6.73 3.39 11.38
C ARG A 64 8.23 3.05 11.36
N CYS A 65 8.63 1.94 11.97
CA CYS A 65 10.03 1.58 12.11
C CYS A 65 10.33 0.09 12.12
N ASP A 66 9.42 -0.77 12.61
CA ASP A 66 9.76 -2.18 12.88
C ASP A 66 9.11 -3.11 11.86
N TYR A 67 8.02 -2.65 11.23
CA TYR A 67 7.34 -3.36 10.16
C TYR A 67 6.59 -2.40 9.24
N GLU A 68 6.27 -2.87 8.04
CA GLU A 68 5.41 -2.13 7.11
C GLU A 68 3.93 -2.45 7.34
N GLY A 69 3.14 -1.41 7.58
CA GLY A 69 1.70 -1.54 7.76
C GLY A 69 1.03 -2.22 6.56
N ARG A 70 0.26 -3.29 6.79
CA ARG A 70 -0.35 -4.08 5.72
C ARG A 70 -1.88 -4.10 5.82
N PHE A 71 -2.52 -3.60 4.76
CA PHE A 71 -3.97 -3.55 4.63
C PHE A 71 -4.39 -4.10 3.26
N ALA A 72 -5.32 -5.05 3.23
CA ALA A 72 -5.75 -5.67 1.99
C ALA A 72 -7.19 -6.18 2.04
N THR A 73 -7.84 -6.24 0.88
CA THR A 73 -9.02 -7.11 0.67
C THR A 73 -8.57 -8.40 0.02
N VAL A 74 -8.64 -9.49 0.77
CA VAL A 74 -8.21 -10.82 0.33
C VAL A 74 -9.38 -11.47 -0.40
N LYS A 75 -9.25 -11.64 -1.72
CA LYS A 75 -10.27 -12.25 -2.58
C LYS A 75 -9.90 -13.72 -2.83
N PHE A 76 -10.84 -14.64 -2.55
CA PHE A 76 -10.74 -16.06 -2.87
C PHE A 76 -11.61 -16.36 -4.10
N ALA A 77 -10.99 -16.83 -5.18
CA ALA A 77 -11.68 -17.40 -6.33
C ALA A 77 -12.31 -18.76 -5.97
N PRO A 78 -13.27 -19.25 -6.77
CA PRO A 78 -13.85 -20.58 -6.56
C PRO A 78 -12.79 -21.67 -6.45
N GLY A 79 -12.82 -22.44 -5.36
CA GLY A 79 -11.87 -23.51 -5.08
C GLY A 79 -10.59 -23.11 -4.36
N GLU A 80 -10.30 -21.81 -4.20
CA GLU A 80 -9.13 -21.37 -3.43
C GLU A 80 -9.38 -21.53 -1.92
N THR A 81 -8.46 -22.22 -1.23
CA THR A 81 -8.57 -22.55 0.19
C THR A 81 -7.55 -21.84 1.07
N ALA A 82 -6.57 -21.15 0.49
CA ALA A 82 -5.57 -20.40 1.24
C ALA A 82 -5.08 -19.18 0.45
N LYS A 83 -4.69 -18.13 1.19
CA LYS A 83 -3.95 -16.97 0.70
C LYS A 83 -2.85 -16.65 1.70
N THR A 84 -1.73 -16.15 1.22
CA THR A 84 -0.61 -15.72 2.07
C THR A 84 -0.38 -14.23 1.84
N ILE A 85 -0.17 -13.49 2.94
CA ILE A 85 0.17 -12.08 2.91
C ILE A 85 1.53 -11.92 3.60
N PRO A 86 2.57 -11.45 2.88
CA PRO A 86 3.81 -11.07 3.52
C PRO A 86 3.62 -9.74 4.25
N ILE A 87 4.15 -9.66 5.47
CA ILE A 87 4.36 -8.40 6.18
C ILE A 87 5.86 -8.18 6.24
N PHE A 88 6.32 -7.07 5.67
CA PHE A 88 7.74 -6.73 5.68
C PHE A 88 8.14 -6.27 7.09
N ILE A 89 9.26 -6.80 7.56
CA ILE A 89 9.92 -6.45 8.81
C ILE A 89 11.08 -5.53 8.46
N ILE A 90 11.26 -4.47 9.24
CA ILE A 90 12.33 -3.50 9.05
C ILE A 90 13.43 -3.90 10.04
N ASP A 91 14.58 -4.27 9.48
CA ASP A 91 15.76 -4.68 10.25
C ASP A 91 16.65 -3.45 10.45
N ASP A 92 16.65 -2.92 11.66
CA ASP A 92 17.16 -1.61 11.96
C ASP A 92 18.51 -1.69 12.72
N SER A 93 18.85 -0.79 13.64
CA SER A 93 20.08 -0.92 14.43
C SER A 93 19.86 -0.61 15.91
N TYR A 94 18.61 -0.49 16.36
CA TYR A 94 18.26 -0.11 17.72
C TYR A 94 17.91 -1.37 18.52
N ALA A 95 18.49 -1.48 19.73
CA ALA A 95 18.17 -2.61 20.59
C ALA A 95 16.91 -2.32 21.39
N GLU A 96 15.80 -2.81 20.87
CA GLU A 96 14.45 -2.57 21.40
C GLU A 96 13.93 -3.77 22.21
N GLY A 97 14.60 -4.92 22.10
CA GLY A 97 14.14 -6.18 22.65
C GLY A 97 12.96 -6.75 21.86
N GLN A 98 12.31 -7.78 22.41
CA GLN A 98 11.21 -8.42 21.71
C GLN A 98 9.97 -7.52 21.70
N GLU A 99 9.43 -7.32 20.50
CA GLU A 99 8.27 -6.46 20.29
C GLU A 99 7.14 -7.17 19.53
N SER A 100 5.94 -6.59 19.55
CA SER A 100 4.79 -7.22 18.92
C SER A 100 3.74 -6.27 18.36
N PHE A 101 3.07 -6.73 17.31
CA PHE A 101 1.88 -6.11 16.73
C PHE A 101 0.82 -7.19 16.44
N THR A 102 -0.37 -6.79 16.03
CA THR A 102 -1.51 -7.70 15.78
C THR A 102 -1.91 -7.69 14.31
N VAL A 103 -2.31 -8.84 13.78
CA VAL A 103 -3.02 -8.97 12.49
C VAL A 103 -4.47 -9.34 12.74
N LYS A 104 -5.39 -8.79 11.94
CA LYS A 104 -6.84 -8.95 12.14
C LYS A 104 -7.60 -9.16 10.85
N LEU A 105 -8.59 -10.06 10.89
CA LEU A 105 -9.58 -10.28 9.84
C LEU A 105 -10.90 -9.59 10.18
N THR A 106 -11.48 -8.88 9.22
CA THR A 106 -12.80 -8.22 9.34
C THR A 106 -13.61 -8.31 8.04
N ASN A 107 -14.89 -7.92 8.08
CA ASN A 107 -15.73 -7.69 6.89
C ASN A 107 -15.76 -8.87 5.88
N ALA A 108 -15.90 -10.11 6.36
CA ALA A 108 -16.02 -11.25 5.45
C ALA A 108 -17.30 -11.18 4.61
N VAL A 109 -17.18 -11.47 3.31
CA VAL A 109 -18.28 -11.55 2.35
C VAL A 109 -18.26 -12.92 1.68
N GLY A 110 -19.41 -13.56 1.54
CA GLY A 110 -19.51 -14.93 0.98
C GLY A 110 -18.97 -16.04 1.90
N SER A 111 -18.58 -15.68 3.13
CA SER A 111 -18.09 -16.58 4.18
C SER A 111 -18.31 -15.93 5.56
N THR A 112 -18.10 -16.67 6.64
CA THR A 112 -17.98 -16.12 8.00
C THR A 112 -16.53 -16.09 8.46
N ILE A 113 -16.20 -15.27 9.45
CA ILE A 113 -14.88 -15.25 10.09
C ILE A 113 -14.84 -16.36 11.15
N GLY A 114 -13.83 -17.25 11.04
CA GLY A 114 -13.56 -18.32 12.00
C GLY A 114 -12.61 -17.88 13.11
N ALA A 115 -12.02 -18.86 13.81
CA ALA A 115 -11.05 -18.63 14.88
C ALA A 115 -9.75 -19.38 14.56
N PRO A 116 -8.58 -18.71 14.62
CA PRO A 116 -8.36 -17.33 15.05
C PRO A 116 -8.75 -16.26 14.02
N ALA A 117 -9.41 -15.19 14.47
CA ALA A 117 -9.70 -13.99 13.68
C ALA A 117 -8.62 -12.91 13.84
N GLU A 118 -7.82 -13.03 14.89
CA GLU A 118 -6.70 -12.16 15.24
C GLU A 118 -5.49 -13.03 15.62
N ALA A 119 -4.28 -12.56 15.33
CA ALA A 119 -3.05 -13.20 15.75
C ALA A 119 -2.00 -12.17 16.14
N THR A 120 -1.17 -12.52 17.12
CA THR A 120 0.00 -11.71 17.51
C THR A 120 1.19 -12.07 16.64
N VAL A 121 1.89 -11.07 16.13
CA VAL A 121 3.20 -11.24 15.48
C VAL A 121 4.25 -10.71 16.44
N THR A 122 5.25 -11.53 16.72
CA THR A 122 6.38 -11.19 17.58
C THR A 122 7.64 -11.06 16.74
N ILE A 123 8.29 -9.90 16.82
CA ILE A 123 9.58 -9.63 16.20
C ILE A 123 10.66 -9.90 17.25
N ILE A 124 11.62 -10.76 16.89
CA ILE A 124 12.80 -11.05 17.71
C ILE A 124 13.93 -10.13 17.24
N ASP A 125 14.16 -9.08 18.01
CA ASP A 125 15.27 -8.13 17.88
C ASP A 125 16.61 -8.88 17.84
N ASN A 126 17.47 -8.45 16.92
CA ASN A 126 18.79 -9.02 16.71
C ASN A 126 19.96 -8.10 17.11
N ASP A 127 19.64 -6.88 17.56
CA ASP A 127 20.62 -5.89 18.00
C ASP A 127 21.04 -6.05 19.46
N LEU A 128 22.32 -5.74 19.72
CA LEU A 128 22.92 -5.83 21.06
C LEU A 128 23.04 -4.48 21.77
N GLY A 129 22.75 -3.39 21.05
CA GLY A 129 22.73 -2.03 21.55
C GLY A 129 22.51 -1.03 20.42
N ASN A 130 22.05 0.18 20.77
CA ASN A 130 21.69 1.19 19.77
C ASN A 130 22.88 1.61 18.90
N GLY A 131 22.75 1.33 17.61
CA GLY A 131 23.65 1.64 16.52
C GLY A 131 23.38 3.01 15.88
N PRO A 132 24.09 3.32 14.79
CA PRO A 132 23.88 4.55 14.03
C PRO A 132 22.58 4.48 13.23
N ASN A 133 21.91 5.62 13.02
CA ASN A 133 20.66 5.67 12.26
C ASN A 133 20.73 4.86 10.93
N PRO A 134 19.90 3.79 10.78
CA PRO A 134 19.93 2.85 9.65
C PRO A 134 19.79 3.50 8.28
N ILE A 135 19.09 4.64 8.19
CA ILE A 135 18.92 5.37 6.92
C ILE A 135 20.25 5.84 6.31
N ASN A 136 21.33 5.82 7.10
CA ASN A 136 22.65 6.13 6.61
C ASN A 136 23.30 4.99 5.82
N ASP A 137 22.89 3.75 6.06
CA ASP A 137 23.32 2.61 5.26
C ASP A 137 22.67 2.68 3.86
N PRO A 138 23.47 2.66 2.77
CA PRO A 138 22.92 2.75 1.42
C PRO A 138 22.02 1.58 1.01
N ALA A 139 22.21 0.37 1.53
CA ALA A 139 21.35 -0.77 1.20
C ALA A 139 20.02 -0.68 1.94
N PHE A 140 20.05 -0.33 3.24
CA PHE A 140 18.85 -0.03 4.02
C PHE A 140 18.03 1.08 3.38
N PHE A 141 18.67 2.22 3.05
CA PHE A 141 18.00 3.36 2.41
C PHE A 141 17.27 2.95 1.12
N VAL A 142 17.95 2.18 0.25
CA VAL A 142 17.37 1.70 -1.00
C VAL A 142 16.22 0.74 -0.75
N ARG A 143 16.36 -0.20 0.20
CA ARG A 143 15.27 -1.13 0.55
C ARG A 143 14.03 -0.36 0.99
N MET A 144 14.17 0.68 1.82
CA MET A 144 13.03 1.53 2.21
C MET A 144 12.35 2.17 1.00
N GLN A 145 13.08 2.59 -0.03
CA GLN A 145 12.45 3.11 -1.26
C GLN A 145 11.58 2.04 -1.96
N TYR A 146 12.00 0.78 -1.96
CA TYR A 146 11.21 -0.32 -2.51
C TYR A 146 9.95 -0.60 -1.67
N LEU A 147 10.06 -0.57 -0.35
CA LEU A 147 8.92 -0.77 0.54
C LEU A 147 7.92 0.39 0.44
N ASP A 148 8.40 1.62 0.58
CA ASP A 148 7.56 2.83 0.62
C ASP A 148 6.87 3.14 -0.71
N PHE A 149 7.62 3.09 -1.82
CA PHE A 149 7.06 3.44 -3.13
C PHE A 149 6.42 2.24 -3.83
N LEU A 150 7.00 1.05 -3.70
CA LEU A 150 6.64 -0.10 -4.54
C LEU A 150 5.95 -1.21 -3.76
N ASN A 151 5.93 -1.15 -2.42
CA ASN A 151 5.27 -2.11 -1.54
C ASN A 151 5.69 -3.57 -1.83
N ARG A 152 6.99 -3.76 -2.10
CA ARG A 152 7.63 -5.05 -2.35
C ARG A 152 9.10 -5.02 -1.97
N GLU A 153 9.70 -6.18 -1.75
CA GLU A 153 11.17 -6.29 -1.63
C GLU A 153 11.88 -5.99 -2.97
N PRO A 154 13.11 -5.44 -2.93
CA PRO A 154 13.96 -5.38 -4.10
C PRO A 154 14.35 -6.78 -4.58
N ASP A 155 14.48 -6.91 -5.89
CA ASP A 155 15.30 -7.98 -6.46
C ASP A 155 16.80 -7.66 -6.26
N ALA A 156 17.63 -8.70 -6.30
CA ALA A 156 19.06 -8.57 -5.99
C ALA A 156 19.79 -7.57 -6.92
N ALA A 157 19.46 -7.56 -8.21
CA ALA A 157 20.11 -6.68 -9.19
C ALA A 157 19.69 -5.22 -8.99
N GLY A 158 18.42 -4.98 -8.70
CA GLY A 158 17.89 -3.66 -8.37
C GLY A 158 18.52 -3.08 -7.11
N LEU A 159 18.57 -3.86 -6.03
CA LEU A 159 19.23 -3.45 -4.78
C LEU A 159 20.70 -3.07 -5.05
N GLU A 160 21.46 -3.96 -5.69
CA GLU A 160 22.86 -3.73 -6.00
C GLU A 160 23.07 -2.45 -6.84
N PHE A 161 22.28 -2.29 -7.90
CA PHE A 161 22.39 -1.15 -8.80
C PHE A 161 22.20 0.18 -8.06
N TRP A 162 21.11 0.32 -7.28
CA TRP A 162 20.78 1.56 -6.60
C TRP A 162 21.70 1.83 -5.41
N THR A 163 22.09 0.81 -4.65
CA THR A 163 23.06 0.93 -3.55
C THR A 163 24.40 1.43 -4.09
N ASN A 164 24.86 0.91 -5.23
CA ASN A 164 26.11 1.34 -5.87
C ASN A 164 26.07 2.79 -6.37
N GLN A 165 24.89 3.35 -6.69
CA GLN A 165 24.77 4.78 -7.03
C GLN A 165 25.16 5.70 -5.86
N ILE A 166 24.89 5.27 -4.63
CA ILE A 166 25.20 6.01 -3.40
C ILE A 166 26.66 5.73 -2.99
N LEU A 167 27.08 4.46 -2.99
CA LEU A 167 28.44 4.06 -2.59
C LEU A 167 29.53 4.70 -3.47
N ALA A 168 29.22 5.03 -4.72
CA ALA A 168 30.13 5.74 -5.62
C ALA A 168 30.64 7.10 -5.06
N CYS A 169 29.96 7.69 -4.06
CA CYS A 169 30.37 8.92 -3.40
C CYS A 169 31.49 8.75 -2.36
N GLY A 170 31.79 7.53 -1.90
CA GLY A 170 32.69 7.31 -0.78
C GLY A 170 32.25 8.08 0.47
N SER A 171 33.13 8.90 1.05
CA SER A 171 32.86 9.69 2.25
C SER A 171 32.39 11.13 2.00
N ASP A 172 32.20 11.54 0.73
CA ASP A 172 31.74 12.90 0.39
C ASP A 172 30.26 13.08 0.77
N GLN A 173 30.01 13.77 1.88
CA GLN A 173 28.67 13.99 2.43
C GLN A 173 27.74 14.73 1.45
N ARG A 174 28.25 15.71 0.72
CA ARG A 174 27.43 16.45 -0.24
C ARG A 174 27.02 15.56 -1.41
N CYS A 175 27.91 14.70 -1.86
CA CYS A 175 27.61 13.70 -2.88
C CYS A 175 26.57 12.68 -2.36
N LEU A 176 26.74 12.16 -1.14
CA LEU A 176 25.81 11.20 -0.52
C LEU A 176 24.38 11.76 -0.42
N GLU A 177 24.23 12.99 0.07
CA GLU A 177 22.93 13.67 0.14
C GLU A 177 22.29 13.81 -1.25
N GLN A 178 23.06 14.26 -2.24
CA GLN A 178 22.58 14.40 -3.62
C GLN A 178 22.17 13.06 -4.25
N ARG A 179 22.92 11.99 -3.97
CA ARG A 179 22.60 10.65 -4.48
C ARG A 179 21.37 10.07 -3.82
N ARG A 180 21.17 10.23 -2.51
CA ARG A 180 19.94 9.82 -1.84
C ARG A 180 18.72 10.52 -2.45
N VAL A 181 18.77 11.85 -2.63
CA VAL A 181 17.69 12.60 -3.31
C VAL A 181 17.46 12.10 -4.73
N SER A 182 18.53 11.83 -5.49
CA SER A 182 18.42 11.34 -6.87
C SER A 182 17.80 9.94 -6.94
N VAL A 183 18.17 9.04 -6.01
CA VAL A 183 17.59 7.69 -5.92
C VAL A 183 16.11 7.78 -5.56
N SER A 184 15.73 8.51 -4.51
CA SER A 184 14.30 8.68 -4.16
C SER A 184 13.49 9.29 -5.30
N SER A 185 14.06 10.27 -6.01
CA SER A 185 13.41 10.87 -7.18
C SER A 185 13.20 9.85 -8.31
N ALA A 186 14.14 8.92 -8.50
CA ALA A 186 14.01 7.87 -9.51
C ALA A 186 12.90 6.86 -9.16
N PHE A 187 12.73 6.50 -7.88
CA PHE A 187 11.61 5.65 -7.44
C PHE A 187 10.28 6.37 -7.62
N PHE A 188 10.19 7.63 -7.18
CA PHE A 188 8.99 8.44 -7.36
C PHE A 188 8.61 8.65 -8.83
N LEU A 189 9.59 8.81 -9.73
CA LEU A 189 9.35 8.98 -11.17
C LEU A 189 9.30 7.66 -11.94
N SER A 190 9.48 6.52 -11.26
CA SER A 190 9.49 5.21 -11.91
C SER A 190 8.14 4.88 -12.54
N ILE A 191 8.16 4.09 -13.62
CA ILE A 191 6.93 3.59 -14.25
C ILE A 191 6.07 2.86 -13.23
N GLU A 192 6.69 2.07 -12.35
CA GLU A 192 6.00 1.27 -11.35
C GLU A 192 5.20 2.15 -10.38
N PHE A 193 5.85 3.15 -9.74
CA PHE A 193 5.12 4.06 -8.86
C PHE A 193 4.11 4.92 -9.62
N GLN A 194 4.48 5.47 -10.78
CA GLN A 194 3.62 6.37 -11.56
C GLN A 194 2.34 5.66 -12.05
N GLN A 195 2.42 4.38 -12.38
CA GLN A 195 1.29 3.61 -12.90
C GLN A 195 0.49 2.88 -11.82
N ILE A 196 1.02 2.77 -10.60
CA ILE A 196 0.37 2.08 -9.47
C ILE A 196 0.00 3.11 -8.39
N GLY A 197 0.97 3.56 -7.60
CA GLY A 197 0.73 4.44 -6.46
C GLY A 197 0.19 5.81 -6.85
N TYR A 198 0.82 6.47 -7.83
CA TYR A 198 0.35 7.77 -8.31
C TYR A 198 -0.98 7.65 -9.06
N PHE A 199 -1.25 6.53 -9.73
CA PHE A 199 -2.55 6.27 -10.33
C PHE A 199 -3.66 6.16 -9.27
N VAL A 200 -3.41 5.49 -8.15
CA VAL A 200 -4.34 5.42 -7.01
C VAL A 200 -4.58 6.81 -6.43
N GLU A 201 -3.52 7.58 -6.13
CA GLU A 201 -3.65 8.96 -5.63
C GLU A 201 -4.48 9.83 -6.58
N ARG A 202 -4.23 9.73 -7.89
CA ARG A 202 -4.99 10.47 -8.89
C ARG A 202 -6.46 10.08 -8.93
N ALA A 203 -6.81 8.81 -8.72
CA ALA A 203 -8.20 8.40 -8.64
C ALA A 203 -8.91 9.09 -7.46
N TYR A 204 -8.23 9.26 -6.35
CA TYR A 204 -8.75 9.93 -5.18
C TYR A 204 -8.93 11.45 -5.36
N THR A 205 -8.16 12.10 -6.23
CA THR A 205 -8.39 13.53 -6.54
C THR A 205 -9.82 13.81 -7.01
N VAL A 206 -10.49 12.85 -7.67
CA VAL A 206 -11.90 13.00 -8.08
C VAL A 206 -12.87 12.96 -6.90
N LEU A 207 -12.45 12.45 -5.73
CA LEU A 207 -13.23 12.51 -4.49
C LEU A 207 -12.99 13.80 -3.71
N GLY A 208 -12.27 14.76 -4.30
CA GLY A 208 -11.85 15.99 -3.62
C GLY A 208 -10.79 15.76 -2.55
N SER A 209 -10.14 14.58 -2.50
CA SER A 209 -9.09 14.26 -1.53
C SER A 209 -7.68 14.69 -1.92
N SER A 210 -7.53 15.40 -3.04
CA SER A 210 -6.33 16.19 -3.25
C SER A 210 -6.20 17.24 -2.13
N SER A 211 -4.98 17.44 -1.66
CA SER A 211 -4.61 18.57 -0.80
C SER A 211 -5.10 19.88 -1.43
N HIS A 212 -6.24 20.40 -0.99
CA HIS A 212 -6.72 21.68 -1.47
C HIS A 212 -6.00 22.78 -0.71
N TYR A 213 -5.23 23.60 -1.42
CA TYR A 213 -4.88 24.94 -0.98
C TYR A 213 -6.19 25.73 -0.86
N PHE A 214 -6.65 25.99 0.36
CA PHE A 214 -7.66 27.03 0.56
C PHE A 214 -7.02 28.19 1.30
N GLN A 215 -7.13 29.40 0.73
CA GLN A 215 -6.88 30.62 1.47
C GLN A 215 -8.09 30.89 2.35
N THR A 216 -7.88 30.96 3.65
CA THR A 216 -8.89 31.53 4.55
C THR A 216 -9.08 33.01 4.22
N PRO A 217 -10.22 33.63 4.60
CA PRO A 217 -10.42 35.08 4.51
C PRO A 217 -9.36 35.91 5.27
N SER A 218 -8.59 35.29 6.17
CA SER A 218 -7.46 35.90 6.90
C SER A 218 -6.11 35.77 6.17
N GLY A 219 -6.05 35.13 5.00
CA GLY A 219 -4.83 34.96 4.22
C GLY A 219 -3.95 33.77 4.64
N GLU A 220 -4.43 32.91 5.54
CA GLU A 220 -3.74 31.67 5.88
C GLU A 220 -3.95 30.64 4.77
N VAL A 221 -2.85 30.07 4.32
CA VAL A 221 -2.85 28.91 3.42
C VAL A 221 -3.03 27.67 4.28
N GLY A 222 -4.22 27.10 4.27
CA GLY A 222 -4.51 25.80 4.87
C GLY A 222 -4.44 24.71 3.82
N VAL A 223 -3.73 23.62 4.14
CA VAL A 223 -3.91 22.35 3.43
C VAL A 223 -4.99 21.59 4.18
N SER A 224 -6.19 21.51 3.59
CA SER A 224 -7.12 20.44 3.96
C SER A 224 -6.62 19.23 3.19
N THR A 225 -5.89 18.33 3.85
CA THR A 225 -5.81 16.94 3.39
C THR A 225 -7.10 16.28 3.87
N PRO A 226 -8.05 15.92 2.98
CA PRO A 226 -8.89 14.79 3.32
C PRO A 226 -7.90 13.67 3.46
N VAL A 227 -7.69 13.21 4.69
CA VAL A 227 -6.85 12.06 4.97
C VAL A 227 -7.47 10.93 4.15
N GLU A 228 -6.95 10.67 2.94
CA GLU A 228 -6.77 9.30 2.53
C GLU A 228 -6.10 8.67 3.73
N ARG A 229 -6.89 7.91 4.49
CA ARG A 229 -6.31 7.14 5.57
C ARG A 229 -5.29 6.27 4.87
N MET A 230 -4.03 6.37 5.27
CA MET A 230 -2.94 5.57 4.70
C MET A 230 -3.40 4.12 4.46
N ASN A 231 -4.22 3.58 5.37
CA ASN A 231 -4.89 2.28 5.25
C ASN A 231 -5.74 2.09 3.98
N GLU A 232 -6.56 3.06 3.56
CA GLU A 232 -7.33 3.01 2.31
C GLU A 232 -6.40 3.04 1.09
N PHE A 233 -5.43 3.97 1.07
CA PHE A 233 -4.44 4.06 0.00
C PHE A 233 -3.67 2.75 -0.15
N LEU A 234 -3.22 2.15 0.96
CA LEU A 234 -2.47 0.89 0.95
C LEU A 234 -3.33 -0.30 0.48
N VAL A 235 -4.63 -0.36 0.80
CA VAL A 235 -5.53 -1.38 0.23
C VAL A 235 -5.58 -1.27 -1.29
N ASP A 236 -5.68 -0.06 -1.81
CA ASP A 236 -5.83 0.21 -3.23
C ASP A 236 -4.52 0.05 -4.00
N LEU A 237 -3.40 0.49 -3.40
CA LEU A 237 -2.04 0.22 -3.87
C LEU A 237 -1.82 -1.29 -4.03
N ASN A 238 -2.20 -2.08 -3.03
CA ASN A 238 -2.12 -3.54 -3.09
C ASN A 238 -2.99 -4.11 -4.22
N GLN A 239 -4.19 -3.58 -4.44
CA GLN A 239 -5.07 -4.05 -5.51
C GLN A 239 -4.50 -3.74 -6.90
N VAL A 240 -3.99 -2.53 -7.13
CA VAL A 240 -3.46 -2.14 -8.44
C VAL A 240 -2.11 -2.81 -8.72
N GLY A 241 -1.23 -2.92 -7.72
CA GLY A 241 0.11 -3.49 -7.87
C GLY A 241 0.19 -5.02 -7.78
N ALA A 242 -0.91 -5.72 -7.50
CA ALA A 242 -0.91 -7.17 -7.29
C ALA A 242 -0.28 -7.94 -8.47
N GLY A 243 0.86 -8.58 -8.23
CA GLY A 243 1.57 -9.39 -9.23
C GLY A 243 2.25 -8.60 -10.34
N VAL A 244 2.35 -7.27 -10.21
CA VAL A 244 3.02 -6.41 -11.19
C VAL A 244 4.49 -6.24 -10.81
N VAL A 245 5.38 -6.57 -11.73
CA VAL A 245 6.80 -6.21 -11.65
C VAL A 245 7.19 -5.67 -13.02
N VAL A 246 7.49 -4.38 -13.10
CA VAL A 246 7.78 -3.71 -14.38
C VAL A 246 8.99 -4.35 -15.04
N GLY A 247 8.83 -4.73 -16.31
CA GLY A 247 9.87 -5.38 -17.10
C GLY A 247 9.84 -6.92 -17.08
N GLN A 248 9.02 -7.55 -16.24
CA GLN A 248 8.72 -8.99 -16.36
C GLN A 248 7.76 -9.26 -17.51
N GLU A 249 7.89 -10.37 -18.21
CA GLU A 249 7.01 -10.69 -19.35
C GLU A 249 5.51 -10.62 -18.96
N GLY A 250 4.73 -9.83 -19.71
CA GLY A 250 3.27 -9.72 -19.53
C GLY A 250 2.81 -8.77 -18.42
N TRP A 251 3.72 -8.05 -17.75
CA TRP A 251 3.39 -7.15 -16.64
C TRP A 251 2.36 -6.07 -17.01
N GLU A 252 2.39 -5.55 -18.25
CA GLU A 252 1.45 -4.53 -18.73
C GLU A 252 0.02 -5.06 -18.72
N THR A 253 -0.19 -6.31 -19.13
CA THR A 253 -1.53 -6.92 -19.18
C THR A 253 -2.08 -7.13 -17.77
N VAL A 254 -1.22 -7.57 -16.83
CA VAL A 254 -1.60 -7.71 -15.42
C VAL A 254 -2.00 -6.36 -14.84
N LEU A 255 -1.17 -5.33 -15.06
CA LEU A 255 -1.42 -3.98 -14.57
C LEU A 255 -2.72 -3.40 -15.10
N GLU A 256 -2.99 -3.49 -16.41
CA GLU A 256 -4.21 -2.94 -16.99
C GLU A 256 -5.48 -3.66 -16.50
N ASN A 257 -5.40 -4.98 -16.30
CA ASN A 257 -6.49 -5.73 -15.67
C ASN A 257 -6.74 -5.28 -14.22
N ASN A 258 -5.67 -5.07 -13.45
CA ASN A 258 -5.75 -4.60 -12.06
C ASN A 258 -6.36 -3.18 -11.99
N LYS A 259 -5.88 -2.25 -12.82
CA LYS A 259 -6.42 -0.88 -12.89
C LYS A 259 -7.91 -0.87 -13.24
N ARG A 260 -8.33 -1.67 -14.23
CA ARG A 260 -9.75 -1.79 -14.59
C ARG A 260 -10.58 -2.32 -13.43
N ALA A 261 -10.13 -3.39 -12.77
CA ALA A 261 -10.84 -3.95 -11.62
C ALA A 261 -10.92 -2.94 -10.46
N TYR A 262 -9.83 -2.23 -10.17
CA TYR A 262 -9.79 -1.16 -9.19
C TYR A 262 -10.78 -0.05 -9.50
N MET A 263 -10.79 0.49 -10.73
CA MET A 263 -11.70 1.58 -11.08
C MET A 263 -13.17 1.16 -11.03
N LEU A 264 -13.48 -0.08 -11.41
CA LEU A 264 -14.82 -0.66 -11.25
C LEU A 264 -15.23 -0.72 -9.78
N ASP A 265 -14.34 -1.15 -8.89
CA ASP A 265 -14.61 -1.17 -7.44
C ASP A 265 -14.71 0.27 -6.87
N PHE A 266 -13.87 1.19 -7.33
CA PHE A 266 -13.75 2.56 -6.84
C PHE A 266 -15.02 3.39 -7.08
N VAL A 267 -15.59 3.32 -8.29
CA VAL A 267 -16.80 4.10 -8.64
C VAL A 267 -18.06 3.60 -7.93
N GLN A 268 -18.04 2.38 -7.39
CA GLN A 268 -19.15 1.81 -6.60
C GLN A 268 -19.09 2.22 -5.12
N ARG A 269 -18.03 2.92 -4.69
CA ARG A 269 -17.89 3.34 -3.30
C ARG A 269 -18.97 4.35 -2.92
N PRO A 270 -19.52 4.30 -1.68
CA PRO A 270 -20.48 5.28 -1.20
C PRO A 270 -20.00 6.73 -1.36
N ARG A 271 -18.72 7.02 -1.06
CA ARG A 271 -18.11 8.34 -1.25
C ARG A 271 -18.20 8.82 -2.70
N PHE A 272 -17.87 7.96 -3.67
CA PHE A 272 -17.96 8.29 -5.09
C PHE A 272 -19.42 8.56 -5.50
N SER A 273 -20.32 7.61 -5.23
CA SER A 273 -21.73 7.73 -5.60
C SER A 273 -22.47 8.90 -4.94
N SER A 274 -22.01 9.36 -3.77
CA SER A 274 -22.56 10.54 -3.08
C SER A 274 -22.18 11.86 -3.76
N LEU A 275 -20.99 11.93 -4.37
CA LEU A 275 -20.51 13.09 -5.12
C LEU A 275 -21.00 13.05 -6.58
N TYR A 276 -21.09 11.86 -7.15
CA TYR A 276 -21.48 11.59 -8.53
C TYR A 276 -22.66 10.63 -8.58
N PRO A 277 -23.89 11.10 -8.28
CA PRO A 277 -25.07 10.26 -8.35
C PRO A 277 -25.31 9.75 -9.78
N THR A 278 -25.91 8.57 -9.93
CA THR A 278 -26.25 8.00 -11.24
C THR A 278 -27.26 8.82 -12.05
N THR A 279 -27.87 9.83 -11.43
CA THR A 279 -28.75 10.82 -12.08
C THR A 279 -27.97 11.98 -12.72
N MET A 280 -26.68 12.12 -12.44
CA MET A 280 -25.82 13.12 -13.03
C MET A 280 -25.57 12.80 -14.51
N THR A 281 -25.70 13.80 -15.37
CA THR A 281 -25.41 13.65 -16.81
C THR A 281 -23.89 13.59 -17.06
N PRO A 282 -23.43 12.99 -18.17
CA PRO A 282 -22.02 13.00 -18.52
C PRO A 282 -21.40 14.40 -18.59
N GLN A 283 -22.14 15.39 -19.10
CA GLN A 283 -21.69 16.79 -19.20
C GLN A 283 -21.52 17.45 -17.83
N GLU A 284 -22.39 17.12 -16.87
CA GLU A 284 -22.24 17.58 -15.49
C GLU A 284 -21.02 16.93 -14.84
N PHE A 285 -20.81 15.63 -15.05
CA PHE A 285 -19.64 14.92 -14.54
C PHE A 285 -18.31 15.47 -15.08
N GLU A 286 -18.22 15.71 -16.39
CA GLU A 286 -17.03 16.32 -17.03
C GLU A 286 -16.72 17.71 -16.46
N LYS A 287 -17.76 18.53 -16.24
CA LYS A 287 -17.59 19.85 -15.64
C LYS A 287 -17.05 19.75 -14.21
N TRP A 288 -17.47 18.76 -13.43
CA TRP A 288 -16.92 18.50 -12.10
C TRP A 288 -15.46 18.06 -12.13
N LEU A 289 -15.11 17.12 -13.02
CA LEU A 289 -13.72 16.69 -13.21
C LEU A 289 -12.79 17.88 -13.52
N PHE A 290 -13.24 18.80 -14.38
CA PHE A 290 -12.45 19.98 -14.73
C PHE A 290 -12.23 20.94 -13.54
N VAL A 291 -13.25 21.14 -12.70
CA VAL A 291 -13.19 22.08 -11.57
C VAL A 291 -12.41 21.53 -10.39
N TYR A 292 -12.49 20.22 -10.10
CA TYR A 292 -11.95 19.64 -8.87
C TYR A 292 -10.76 18.70 -9.06
N ALA A 293 -10.60 18.08 -10.23
CA ALA A 293 -9.51 17.13 -10.47
C ALA A 293 -8.40 17.68 -11.41
N LEU A 294 -8.65 18.76 -12.16
CA LEU A 294 -7.76 19.25 -13.22
C LEU A 294 -7.30 20.74 -13.14
N PRO A 295 -7.27 21.48 -12.02
CA PRO A 295 -6.80 22.88 -12.03
C PRO A 295 -5.34 23.09 -12.50
N TYR A 296 -4.52 22.04 -12.61
CA TYR A 296 -3.09 22.13 -12.98
C TYR A 296 -2.73 21.57 -14.36
N ILE A 297 -3.71 21.14 -15.17
CA ILE A 297 -3.49 20.97 -16.61
C ILE A 297 -3.84 22.30 -17.27
N VAL A 298 -2.84 23.16 -17.44
CA VAL A 298 -2.98 24.34 -18.31
C VAL A 298 -3.44 23.84 -19.69
N PRO A 299 -4.56 24.33 -20.25
CA PRO A 299 -5.02 23.93 -21.57
C PRO A 299 -4.04 24.45 -22.62
N SER A 300 -2.96 23.71 -22.83
CA SER A 300 -2.11 23.85 -23.99
C SER A 300 -2.49 22.75 -24.98
N THR A 301 -3.38 23.15 -25.89
CA THR A 301 -3.45 22.64 -27.27
C THR A 301 -3.83 21.18 -27.55
N ILE A 302 -4.18 20.35 -26.56
CA ILE A 302 -4.82 19.06 -26.86
C ILE A 302 -6.33 19.26 -26.77
N GLY A 303 -6.96 19.44 -27.94
CA GLY A 303 -8.41 19.61 -28.07
C GLY A 303 -9.19 18.45 -27.45
N GLY A 304 -10.40 18.76 -26.98
CA GLY A 304 -11.32 17.82 -26.31
C GLY A 304 -11.67 16.56 -27.09
N ASP A 305 -11.23 16.44 -28.34
CA ASP A 305 -11.41 15.27 -29.19
C ASP A 305 -10.53 14.07 -28.78
N ALA A 306 -9.46 14.26 -28.00
CA ALA A 306 -8.62 13.15 -27.52
C ALA A 306 -9.28 12.34 -26.39
N VAL A 307 -10.12 12.99 -25.58
CA VAL A 307 -10.89 12.33 -24.49
C VAL A 307 -12.04 11.49 -25.06
N MET A 308 -12.57 11.87 -26.23
CA MET A 308 -13.64 11.15 -26.94
C MET A 308 -13.18 9.79 -27.49
N ALA A 309 -11.88 9.56 -27.66
CA ALA A 309 -11.36 8.32 -28.24
C ALA A 309 -11.11 7.20 -27.20
N GLU A 310 -11.03 7.52 -25.90
CA GLU A 310 -10.65 6.55 -24.86
C GLU A 310 -11.85 5.87 -24.18
N PHE A 311 -13.07 6.39 -24.38
CA PHE A 311 -14.31 5.81 -23.83
C PHE A 311 -15.26 5.19 -24.87
N GLY A 312 -14.78 4.98 -26.10
CA GLY A 312 -15.46 4.15 -27.11
C GLY A 312 -16.62 4.84 -27.81
N GLY A 313 -16.40 5.22 -29.07
CA GLY A 313 -17.48 5.33 -30.07
C GLY A 313 -17.98 3.97 -30.53
#